data_AF-A0A5K0UX13-F1
#
_entry.id   AF-A0A5K0UX13-F1
#
_cell.length_a   1.000
_cell.length_b   1.000
_cell.length_c   1.000
_cell.angle_alpha   90.00
_cell.angle_beta   90.00
_cell.angle_gamma   90.00
#
_symmetry.space_group_name_H-M   'P 1'
#
loop_
_entity.id
_entity.type
_entity.pdbx_description
1 polymer ?
#
loop_
_entity_poly.entity_id
_entity_poly.type
_entity_poly.pdbx_seq_one_letter_code
_entity_poly.pdbx_strand_id
1 'polypeptide(L)'
;VLGASWYLLAIERDVSCWEKVCNAQGPCQYRFLDCRRMDKSMEALRQSWVQSSKVTLLCSPNSNFYEYGIYGDALNSGATSSKFFNKYFYCLWWGLQNL
;
A
#
# COMPACT_ATOMS: atom_id res chain seq x y z
N VAL A 1 6.69 15.26 13.32
CA VAL A 1 6.03 14.03 13.85
C VAL A 1 4.78 13.70 13.05
N LEU A 2 3.82 14.63 12.93
CA LEU A 2 2.54 14.43 12.22
C LEU A 2 2.67 13.81 10.81
N GLY A 3 3.51 14.36 9.92
CA GLY A 3 3.67 13.82 8.57
C GLY A 3 4.27 12.41 8.50
N ALA A 4 5.16 12.06 9.43
CA ALA A 4 5.74 10.71 9.50
C ALA A 4 4.72 9.69 10.03
N SER A 5 3.94 10.06 11.06
CA SER A 5 2.83 9.25 11.55
C SER A 5 1.77 9.04 10.48
N TRP A 6 1.42 10.09 9.73
CA TRP A 6 0.48 10.01 8.61
C TRP A 6 0.95 9.04 7.53
N TYR A 7 2.23 9.12 7.15
CA TYR A 7 2.81 8.21 6.16
C TYR A 7 2.78 6.76 6.60
N LEU A 8 3.11 6.49 7.87
CA LEU A 8 3.08 5.14 8.42
C LEU A 8 1.66 4.56 8.41
N LEU A 9 0.68 5.36 8.83
CA LEU A 9 -0.74 4.97 8.80
C LEU A 9 -1.24 4.74 7.37
N ALA A 10 -0.75 5.51 6.38
CA ALA A 10 -1.09 5.28 4.98
C ALA A 10 -0.59 3.92 4.47
N ILE A 11 0.63 3.51 4.83
CA ILE A 11 1.14 2.17 4.50
C ILE A 11 0.30 1.09 5.19
N GLU A 12 0.00 1.25 6.48
CA GLU A 12 -0.81 0.26 7.21
C GLU A 12 -2.18 0.05 6.56
N ARG A 13 -2.78 1.10 6.01
CA ARG A 13 -4.03 1.03 5.24
C ARG A 13 -3.88 0.28 3.92
N ASP A 14 -2.80 0.51 3.18
CA ASP A 14 -2.52 -0.21 1.92
C ASP A 14 -2.31 -1.71 2.18
N VAL A 15 -1.51 -2.06 3.19
CA VAL A 15 -1.30 -3.46 3.62
C VAL A 15 -2.63 -4.10 4.05
N SER A 16 -3.46 -3.39 4.82
CA SER A 16 -4.79 -3.88 5.23
C SER A 16 -5.71 -4.15 4.04
N CYS A 17 -5.61 -3.35 2.97
CA CYS A 17 -6.36 -3.60 1.75
C CYS A 17 -5.87 -4.86 1.05
N TRP A 18 -4.56 -5.06 0.95
CA TRP A 18 -3.98 -6.25 0.33
C TRP A 18 -4.38 -7.52 1.09
N GLU A 19 -4.39 -7.48 2.42
CA GLU A 19 -4.86 -8.58 3.26
C GLU A 19 -6.33 -8.91 3.00
N LYS A 20 -7.21 -7.90 2.86
CA LYS A 20 -8.61 -8.12 2.51
C LYS A 20 -8.77 -8.78 1.14
N VAL A 21 -8.06 -8.30 0.12
CA VAL A 21 -8.09 -8.92 -1.22
C VAL A 21 -7.59 -10.36 -1.17
N CYS A 22 -6.51 -10.60 -0.44
CA CYS A 22 -5.88 -11.90 -0.31
C CYS A 22 -6.80 -12.91 0.40
N ASN A 23 -7.44 -12.51 1.50
CA ASN A 23 -8.37 -13.35 2.25
C ASN A 23 -9.67 -13.62 1.46
N ALA A 24 -10.10 -12.72 0.59
CA ALA A 24 -11.28 -12.91 -0.25
C ALA A 24 -11.10 -13.97 -1.35
N GLN A 25 -9.85 -14.31 -1.73
CA GLN A 25 -9.53 -15.26 -2.79
C GLN A 25 -9.22 -16.68 -2.31
N GLY A 26 -9.28 -16.93 -1.00
CA GLY A 26 -9.01 -18.22 -0.38
C GLY A 26 -7.85 -18.16 0.62
N PRO A 27 -7.07 -19.25 0.81
CA PRO A 27 -5.98 -19.26 1.78
C PRO A 27 -4.89 -18.26 1.39
N CYS A 28 -4.82 -17.15 2.14
CA CYS A 28 -3.90 -16.07 1.86
C CYS A 28 -2.44 -16.48 2.12
N GLN A 29 -1.58 -16.25 1.12
CA GLN A 29 -0.14 -16.41 1.23
C GLN A 29 0.50 -15.10 1.68
N TYR A 30 0.50 -14.83 2.99
CA TYR A 30 1.07 -13.60 3.57
C TYR A 30 2.54 -13.32 3.19
N ARG A 31 3.28 -14.35 2.77
CA ARG A 31 4.63 -14.20 2.20
C ARG A 31 4.68 -13.30 0.96
N PHE A 32 3.57 -13.17 0.22
CA PHE A 32 3.48 -12.28 -0.94
C PHE A 32 3.42 -10.80 -0.54
N LEU A 33 2.97 -10.51 0.68
CA LEU A 33 2.81 -9.15 1.20
C LEU A 33 4.05 -8.66 1.97
N ASP A 34 4.97 -9.55 2.32
CA ASP A 34 6.15 -9.25 3.15
C ASP A 34 7.45 -9.31 2.32
N CYS A 35 8.05 -8.15 2.06
CA CYS A 35 9.30 -8.05 1.32
C CYS A 35 10.49 -8.77 1.97
N ARG A 36 10.48 -8.98 3.30
CA ARG A 36 11.57 -9.64 4.02
C ARG A 36 11.47 -11.16 3.96
N ARG A 37 10.24 -11.68 3.89
CA ARG A 37 9.97 -13.13 3.83
C ARG A 37 9.83 -13.66 2.40
N MET A 38 9.81 -12.77 1.41
CA MET A 38 9.71 -13.14 0.00
C MET A 38 11.04 -13.70 -0.50
N ASP A 39 11.01 -14.90 -1.06
CA ASP A 39 12.16 -15.51 -1.73
C ASP A 39 12.02 -15.39 -3.26
N LYS A 40 13.16 -15.37 -3.97
CA LYS A 40 13.20 -15.26 -5.45
C LYS A 40 12.41 -16.38 -6.13
N SER A 41 12.35 -17.55 -5.52
CA SER A 41 11.59 -18.70 -6.01
C SER A 41 10.07 -18.46 -6.08
N MET A 42 9.53 -17.55 -5.25
CA MET A 42 8.09 -17.27 -5.15
C MET A 42 7.66 -16.01 -5.92
N GLU A 43 8.60 -15.27 -6.52
CA GLU A 43 8.31 -14.02 -7.24
C GLU A 43 7.33 -14.26 -8.41
N ALA A 44 7.49 -15.36 -9.14
CA ALA A 44 6.57 -15.73 -10.23
C ALA A 44 5.13 -15.96 -9.73
N LEU A 45 4.98 -16.63 -8.57
CA LEU A 45 3.68 -16.86 -7.94
C LEU A 45 3.05 -15.56 -7.45
N ARG A 46 3.86 -14.66 -6.87
CA ARG A 46 3.40 -13.32 -6.44
C ARG A 46 2.90 -12.51 -7.63
N GLN A 47 3.64 -12.49 -8.74
CA GLN A 47 3.24 -11.78 -9.96
C GLN A 47 1.93 -12.35 -10.53
N SER A 48 1.80 -13.69 -10.56
CA SER A 48 0.55 -14.34 -10.96
C SER A 48 -0.60 -13.95 -10.04
N TRP A 49 -0.39 -13.90 -8.73
CA TRP A 49 -1.40 -13.47 -7.76
C TRP A 49 -1.79 -12.01 -7.96
N VAL A 50 -0.84 -11.09 -8.17
CA VAL A 50 -1.15 -9.66 -8.43
C VAL A 50 -2.02 -9.52 -9.68
N GLN A 51 -1.72 -10.28 -10.75
CA GLN A 51 -2.50 -10.25 -11.99
C GLN A 51 -3.90 -10.86 -11.82
N SER A 52 -4.00 -12.02 -11.16
CA SER A 52 -5.29 -12.70 -10.96
C SER A 52 -6.19 -11.93 -9.98
N SER A 53 -5.59 -11.38 -8.93
CA SER A 53 -6.31 -10.72 -7.84
C SER A 53 -6.81 -9.34 -8.22
N LYS A 54 -6.18 -8.71 -9.23
CA LYS A 54 -6.36 -7.30 -9.57
C LYS A 54 -6.22 -6.39 -8.34
N VAL A 55 -5.32 -6.77 -7.41
CA VAL A 55 -5.11 -6.05 -6.15
C VAL A 55 -4.79 -4.58 -6.38
N THR A 56 -4.06 -4.23 -7.43
CA THR A 56 -3.74 -2.84 -7.80
C THR A 56 -4.97 -2.02 -8.19
N LEU A 57 -6.01 -2.65 -8.75
CA LEU A 57 -7.27 -2.00 -9.10
C LEU A 57 -8.20 -1.89 -7.88
N LEU A 58 -8.27 -2.96 -7.08
CA LEU A 58 -9.11 -3.01 -5.88
C LEU A 58 -8.55 -2.14 -4.76
N CYS A 59 -7.24 -2.07 -4.59
CA CYS A 59 -6.56 -1.24 -3.62
C CYS A 59 -6.14 0.11 -4.22
N SER A 60 -7.09 0.75 -4.91
CA SER A 60 -6.99 2.14 -5.34
C SER A 60 -7.92 2.99 -4.49
N PRO A 61 -7.54 4.23 -4.13
CA PRO A 61 -8.45 5.15 -3.44
C PRO A 61 -9.71 5.52 -4.25
N ASN A 62 -9.69 5.29 -5.57
CA ASN A 62 -10.85 5.49 -6.45
C ASN A 62 -11.75 4.24 -6.54
N SER A 63 -11.38 3.14 -5.90
CA SER A 63 -12.18 1.92 -5.89
C SER A 63 -13.18 1.97 -4.72
N ASN A 64 -14.36 1.38 -4.90
CA ASN A 64 -15.35 1.21 -3.83
C ASN A 64 -15.07 -0.02 -2.94
N PHE A 65 -13.87 -0.62 -3.04
CA PHE A 65 -13.53 -1.86 -2.32
C PHE A 65 -12.96 -1.59 -0.92
N TYR A 66 -12.17 -0.53 -0.75
CA TYR A 66 -11.52 -0.21 0.52
C TYR A 66 -11.53 1.30 0.80
N GLU A 67 -11.98 1.67 1.99
CA GLU A 67 -12.00 3.06 2.43
C GLU A 67 -10.64 3.50 2.98
N TYR A 68 -9.93 4.32 2.19
CA TYR A 68 -8.64 4.90 2.58
C TYR A 68 -8.78 6.22 3.36
N GLY A 69 -9.89 6.95 3.19
CA GLY A 69 -10.11 8.26 3.80
C GLY A 69 -8.97 9.24 3.47
N ILE A 70 -8.49 9.97 4.48
CA ILE A 70 -7.42 10.98 4.36
C ILE A 70 -6.06 10.41 3.90
N TYR A 71 -5.91 9.08 3.87
CA TYR A 71 -4.68 8.42 3.43
C TYR A 71 -4.70 8.09 1.94
N GLY A 72 -5.85 8.25 1.26
CA GLY A 72 -5.96 8.01 -0.19
C GLY A 72 -5.02 8.91 -1.01
N ASP A 73 -4.75 10.12 -0.51
CA ASP A 73 -3.82 11.05 -1.13
C ASP A 73 -2.37 10.52 -1.18
N ALA A 74 -1.96 9.68 -0.21
CA ALA A 74 -0.64 9.05 -0.21
C ALA A 74 -0.47 8.07 -1.39
N LEU A 75 -1.55 7.39 -1.76
CA LEU A 75 -1.59 6.43 -2.86
C LEU A 75 -1.68 7.15 -4.21
N ASN A 76 -2.55 8.16 -4.32
CA ASN A 76 -2.69 8.97 -5.54
C ASN A 76 -1.41 9.74 -5.88
N SER A 77 -0.70 10.26 -4.88
CA SER A 77 0.59 10.95 -5.07
C SER A 77 1.76 10.01 -5.35
N GLY A 78 1.56 8.69 -5.27
CA GLY A 78 2.64 7.71 -5.40
C GLY A 78 3.69 7.82 -4.28
N ALA A 79 3.34 8.40 -3.13
CA ALA A 79 4.26 8.57 -2.00
C ALA A 79 4.73 7.22 -1.42
N THR A 80 3.91 6.17 -1.54
CA THR A 80 4.24 4.79 -1.13
C THR A 80 5.31 4.14 -2.02
N SER A 81 5.34 4.48 -3.31
CA SER A 81 6.26 3.89 -4.32
C SER A 81 7.44 4.79 -4.70
N SER A 82 7.56 5.96 -4.08
CA SER A 82 8.56 6.98 -4.41
C SER A 82 9.92 6.75 -3.75
N LYS A 83 10.98 7.27 -4.39
CA LYS A 83 12.34 7.31 -3.82
C LYS A 83 12.36 8.08 -2.50
N PHE A 84 13.31 7.76 -1.63
CA PHE A 84 13.40 8.26 -0.25
C PHE A 84 13.21 9.78 -0.13
N PHE A 85 13.92 10.60 -0.92
CA PHE A 85 13.82 12.06 -0.83
C PHE A 85 12.44 12.59 -1.21
N ASN A 86 11.83 12.09 -2.29
CA ASN A 86 10.49 12.49 -2.72
C ASN A 86 9.45 12.16 -1.64
N LYS A 87 9.54 10.94 -1.09
CA LYS A 87 8.72 10.50 0.04
C LYS A 87 8.91 11.42 1.26
N TYR A 88 10.15 11.75 1.62
CA TYR A 88 10.45 12.62 2.76
C TYR A 88 9.86 14.02 2.59
N PHE A 89 10.15 14.68 1.46
CA PHE A 89 9.63 16.03 1.19
C PHE A 89 8.11 16.06 1.09
N TYR A 90 7.48 15.01 0.53
CA TYR A 90 6.02 14.92 0.47
C TYR A 90 5.38 14.78 1.86
N CYS A 91 5.93 13.91 2.72
CA CYS A 91 5.44 13.75 4.09
C CYS A 91 5.68 15.01 4.93
N LEU A 92 6.81 15.69 4.70
CA LEU A 92 7.12 16.97 5.33
C LEU A 92 6.11 18.04 4.90
N TRP A 93 5.87 18.19 3.59
CA TRP A 93 4.89 19.11 3.02
C TRP A 93 3.49 18.86 3.59
N TRP A 94 3.03 17.60 3.58
CA TRP A 94 1.72 17.24 4.13
C TRP A 94 1.63 17.58 5.62
N GLY A 95 2.69 17.30 6.38
CA GLY A 95 2.76 17.67 7.80
C GLY A 95 2.76 19.18 8.06
N LEU A 96 3.36 19.97 7.17
CA LEU A 96 3.36 21.44 7.23
C LEU A 96 2.00 22.05 6.87
N GLN A 97 1.23 21.41 5.96
CA GLN A 97 -0.12 21.89 5.63
C GLN A 97 -1.15 21.71 6.74
N ASN A 98 -0.91 20.77 7.65
CA ASN A 98 -1.81 20.45 8.76
C ASN A 98 -1.44 21.19 10.06
N LEU A 99 -0.57 22.21 9.96
CA LEU A 99 -0.07 23.02 11.07
C LEU A 99 -0.57 24.46 10.91
#